data_AF-A0AAJ6ENY5-F1
#
_entry.id   AF-A0AAJ6ENY5-F1
#
_cell.length_a   1.000
_cell.length_b   1.000
_cell.length_c   1.000
_cell.angle_alpha   90.00
_cell.angle_beta   90.00
_cell.angle_gamma   90.00
#
_symmetry.space_group_name_H-M   'P 1'
#
loop_
_entity.id
_entity.type
_entity.pdbx_description
1 polymer ?
#
loop_
_entity_poly.entity_id
_entity_poly.type
_entity_poly.pdbx_seq_one_letter_code
_entity_poly.pdbx_strand_id
1 'polypeptide(L)' 'MTDSELREQSFEIAWNVLERSGDLGDPFAAAHFLLATIDRMMLGGERRRLLLSNAAIDAYRLRYEPLVLAS' A
#
# COMPACT_ATOMS: atom_id res chain seq x y z
N MET A 1 6.73 -18.63 -5.27
CA MET A 1 5.77 -17.67 -4.71
C MET A 1 4.60 -17.57 -5.67
N THR A 2 3.40 -17.87 -5.21
CA THR A 2 2.17 -17.71 -5.98
C THR A 2 1.76 -16.25 -6.04
N ASP A 3 0.83 -15.92 -6.94
CA ASP A 3 0.25 -14.58 -7.01
C ASP A 3 -0.44 -14.19 -5.70
N SER A 4 -1.13 -15.13 -5.05
CA SER A 4 -1.77 -14.90 -3.76
C SER A 4 -0.75 -14.60 -2.66
N GLU A 5 0.32 -15.39 -2.56
CA GLU A 5 1.39 -15.17 -1.57
C GLU A 5 2.10 -13.83 -1.80
N LEU A 6 2.35 -13.48 -3.08
CA LEU A 6 2.97 -12.21 -3.42
C LEU A 6 2.09 -11.02 -3.02
N ARG A 7 0.79 -11.11 -3.30
CA ARG A 7 -0.20 -10.08 -2.95
C ARG A 7 -0.27 -9.88 -1.44
N GLU A 8 -0.42 -10.98 -0.69
CA GLU A 8 -0.51 -10.97 0.78
C GLU A 8 0.75 -10.38 1.41
N GLN A 9 1.94 -10.87 1.05
CA GLN A 9 3.18 -10.35 1.62
C GLN A 9 3.42 -8.87 1.23
N SER A 10 3.04 -8.48 0.03
CA SER A 10 3.16 -7.07 -0.39
C SER A 10 2.26 -6.17 0.44
N PHE A 11 1.04 -6.64 0.74
CA PHE A 11 0.07 -5.98 1.61
C PHE A 11 0.57 -5.88 3.05
N GLU A 12 1.04 -6.98 3.65
CA GLU A 12 1.55 -7.00 5.02
C GLU A 12 2.70 -6.01 5.22
N ILE A 13 3.61 -5.91 4.26
CA ILE A 13 4.71 -4.94 4.33
C ILE A 13 4.15 -3.50 4.32
N ALA A 14 3.24 -3.19 3.38
CA ALA A 14 2.65 -1.86 3.28
C ALA A 14 1.85 -1.48 4.53
N TRP A 15 1.02 -2.40 5.03
CA TRP A 15 0.24 -2.24 6.25
C TRP A 15 1.14 -1.95 7.45
N ASN A 16 2.14 -2.79 7.70
CA ASN A 16 3.04 -2.64 8.84
C ASN A 16 3.81 -1.32 8.83
N VAL A 17 4.20 -0.83 7.64
CA VAL A 17 4.87 0.48 7.53
C VAL A 17 3.93 1.60 7.94
N LEU A 18 2.71 1.64 7.39
CA LEU A 18 1.73 2.69 7.64
C LEU A 18 1.17 2.64 9.08
N GLU A 19 1.00 1.45 9.64
CA GLU A 19 0.57 1.26 11.02
C GLU A 19 1.62 1.80 12.00
N ARG A 20 2.90 1.51 11.76
CA ARG A 20 4.01 1.96 12.61
C ARG A 20 4.26 3.46 12.52
N SER A 21 3.99 4.09 11.38
CA SER A 21 4.07 5.56 11.26
C SER A 21 2.84 6.28 11.80
N GLY A 22 1.74 5.56 12.05
CA GLY A 22 0.46 6.17 12.42
C GLY A 22 -0.27 6.82 11.24
N ASP A 23 0.11 6.48 10.00
CA ASP A 23 -0.48 7.05 8.79
C ASP A 23 -1.85 6.44 8.47
N LEU A 24 -2.18 5.26 9.02
CA LEU A 24 -3.44 4.58 8.77
C LEU A 24 -4.63 5.37 9.35
N GLY A 25 -5.54 5.79 8.48
CA GLY A 25 -6.87 6.28 8.84
C GLY A 25 -7.83 5.13 9.15
N ASP A 26 -9.01 5.14 8.51
CA ASP A 26 -9.97 4.03 8.65
C ASP A 26 -9.36 2.70 8.17
N PRO A 27 -9.28 1.65 9.01
CA PRO A 27 -8.64 0.39 8.66
C PRO A 27 -9.25 -0.31 7.44
N PHE A 28 -10.58 -0.25 7.28
CA PHE A 28 -11.26 -0.90 6.17
C PHE A 28 -10.97 -0.19 4.84
N ALA A 29 -11.10 1.14 4.81
CA ALA A 29 -10.77 1.96 3.66
C ALA A 29 -9.28 1.85 3.29
N ALA A 30 -8.39 1.80 4.28
CA ALA A 30 -6.96 1.63 4.06
C ALA A 30 -6.64 0.26 3.46
N ALA A 31 -7.18 -0.82 4.04
CA ALA A 31 -6.95 -2.16 3.52
C ALA A 31 -7.44 -2.30 2.07
N HIS A 32 -8.65 -1.81 1.78
CA HIS A 32 -9.20 -1.81 0.43
C HIS A 32 -8.33 -1.01 -0.55
N PHE A 33 -7.85 0.17 -0.17
CA PHE A 33 -7.01 1.00 -1.03
C PHE A 33 -5.66 0.33 -1.35
N LEU A 34 -4.98 -0.22 -0.34
CA LEU A 34 -3.68 -0.86 -0.52
C LEU A 34 -3.79 -2.08 -1.43
N LEU A 35 -4.78 -2.94 -1.17
CA LEU A 35 -5.03 -4.13 -1.98
C LEU A 35 -5.36 -3.78 -3.43
N ALA A 36 -6.24 -2.79 -3.66
CA ALA A 36 -6.58 -2.36 -5.01
C ALA A 36 -5.37 -1.81 -5.78
N THR A 37 -4.46 -1.12 -5.09
CA THR A 37 -3.22 -0.58 -5.69
C THR A 37 -2.27 -1.71 -6.08
N ILE A 38 -2.06 -2.69 -5.18
CA ILE A 38 -1.22 -3.88 -5.44
C ILE A 38 -1.80 -4.69 -6.60
N ASP A 39 -3.12 -4.95 -6.59
CA ASP A 39 -3.81 -5.73 -7.62
C ASP A 39 -3.65 -5.07 -9.00
N ARG A 40 -3.80 -3.75 -9.08
CA ARG A 40 -3.59 -3.00 -10.33
C ARG A 40 -2.17 -3.14 -10.86
N MET A 41 -1.17 -3.08 -10.00
CA MET A 41 0.24 -3.21 -10.42
C MET A 41 0.58 -4.64 -10.85
N MET A 42 0.05 -5.64 -10.15
CA MET A 42 0.20 -7.05 -10.52
C MET A 42 -0.47 -7.37 -11.85
N LEU A 43 -1.66 -6.80 -12.11
CA LEU A 43 -2.31 -6.88 -13.43
C LEU A 43 -1.46 -6.24 -14.53
N GLY A 44 -0.66 -5.23 -14.20
CA GLY A 44 0.35 -4.61 -15.08
C GLY A 44 1.63 -5.43 -15.26
N GLY A 45 1.74 -6.60 -14.62
CA GLY A 45 2.88 -7.51 -14.74
C GLY A 45 3.98 -7.31 -13.70
N GLU A 46 3.83 -6.40 -12.74
CA GLU A 46 4.82 -6.22 -11.68
C GLU A 46 4.81 -7.42 -10.71
N ARG A 47 6.00 -7.95 -10.41
CA ARG A 47 6.19 -9.14 -9.54
C ARG A 47 7.22 -8.93 -8.43
N ARG A 48 7.85 -7.76 -8.35
CA ARG A 48 8.80 -7.38 -7.30
C ARG A 48 8.03 -6.93 -6.07
N ARG A 49 7.96 -7.81 -5.07
CA ARG A 49 7.29 -7.59 -3.78
C ARG A 49 7.54 -6.21 -3.17
N LEU A 50 8.82 -5.80 -3.05
CA LEU A 50 9.15 -4.51 -2.43
C LEU A 50 8.64 -3.32 -3.23
N LEU A 51 8.62 -3.40 -4.56
CA LEU A 51 8.10 -2.31 -5.39
C LEU A 51 6.57 -2.21 -5.27
N LEU A 52 5.87 -3.34 -5.20
CA LEU A 52 4.43 -3.38 -4.95
C LEU A 52 4.07 -2.72 -3.61
N SER A 53 4.79 -3.09 -2.54
CA SER A 53 4.58 -2.50 -1.22
C SER A 53 4.88 -1.00 -1.19
N ASN A 54 6.03 -0.58 -1.71
CA ASN A 54 6.44 0.82 -1.68
C ASN A 54 5.48 1.71 -2.48
N ALA A 55 5.07 1.27 -3.67
CA ALA A 55 4.11 2.02 -4.48
C ALA A 55 2.73 2.13 -3.81
N ALA A 56 2.29 1.09 -3.08
CA ALA A 56 1.05 1.15 -2.30
C ALA A 56 1.15 2.14 -1.12
N ILE A 57 2.29 2.16 -0.42
CA ILE A 57 2.59 3.13 0.66
C ILE A 57 2.56 4.56 0.10
N ASP A 58 3.29 4.82 -0.99
CA ASP A 58 3.39 6.15 -1.59
C ASP A 58 2.03 6.63 -2.10
N ALA A 59 1.28 5.76 -2.77
CA ALA A 59 -0.07 6.08 -3.25
C ALA A 59 -1.03 6.39 -2.09
N TYR A 60 -0.92 5.66 -0.96
CA TYR A 60 -1.76 5.89 0.21
C TYR A 60 -1.44 7.23 0.86
N ARG A 61 -0.16 7.53 1.09
CA ARG A 61 0.28 8.82 1.64
C ARG A 61 -0.14 9.99 0.77
N LEU A 62 0.04 9.91 -0.56
CA LEU A 62 -0.43 10.97 -1.46
C LEU A 62 -1.94 11.20 -1.40
N ARG A 63 -2.72 10.16 -1.07
CA ARG A 63 -4.18 10.24 -0.95
C ARG A 63 -4.64 10.79 0.40
N TYR A 64 -3.90 10.51 1.48
CA TYR A 64 -4.33 10.71 2.86
C TYR A 64 -3.41 11.60 3.71
N GLU A 65 -2.26 12.05 3.22
CA GLU A 65 -1.60 13.24 3.74
C GLU A 65 -2.34 14.46 3.17
N PRO A 66 -3.12 15.21 3.97
CA PRO A 66 -3.38 16.59 3.62
C PRO A 66 -2.04 17.32 3.70
N LEU A 67 -1.85 18.35 2.88
CA LEU A 67 -0.71 19.25 2.92
C LEU A 67 -0.50 19.86 4.32
N VAL A 68 0.16 19.16 5.25
CA VAL A 68 0.56 19.70 6.57
C VAL A 68 1.84 20.55 6.47
N LEU A 69 2.31 20.83 5.25
CA LEU A 69 3.47 21.69 4.98
C LEU A 69 3.15 22.95 4.16
N ALA A 70 1.88 23.40 4.14
CA ALA A 70 1.54 24.77 3.77
C ALA A 70 1.39 25.61 5.04
N SER A 71 2.50 25.82 5.76
CA SER A 71 2.62 26.78 6.87
C SER A 71 3.51 27.94 6.45
#